data_AF-A0A918RJ45-F1
#
_entry.id   AF-A0A918RJ45-F1
#
_cell.length_a   1.000
_cell.length_b   1.000
_cell.length_c   1.000
_cell.angle_alpha   90.00
_cell.angle_beta   90.00
_cell.angle_gamma   90.00
#
_symmetry.space_group_name_H-M   'P 1'
#
loop_
_entity.id
_entity.type
_entity.pdbx_description
1 polymer ?
#
loop_
_entity_poly.entity_id
_entity_poly.type
_entity_poly.pdbx_seq_one_letter_code
_entity_poly.pdbx_strand_id
1 'polypeptide(L)'
;MQMTLADFLDVHGGSETWSSTDVESYLVLCEIYPPLYGPVEMEAIAAGGHDQAAAAEASVADHLAGDGHADAAGIWYRGAQASREYAAAARKGWWRYEALHHDS
;
A
#
# COMPACT_ATOMS: atom_id res chain seq x y z
N MET A 1 -11.79 15.28 -17.64
CA MET A 1 -10.67 16.21 -17.37
C MET A 1 -9.43 15.34 -17.26
N GLN A 2 -8.46 15.50 -18.16
CA GLN A 2 -7.26 14.66 -18.19
C GLN A 2 -6.29 15.20 -17.13
N MET A 3 -5.87 14.35 -16.19
CA MET A 3 -4.90 14.72 -15.15
C MET A 3 -3.50 14.79 -15.77
N THR A 4 -2.74 15.85 -15.50
CA THR A 4 -1.38 15.98 -16.04
C THR A 4 -0.36 15.22 -15.18
N LEU A 5 0.83 14.94 -15.72
CA LEU A 5 1.94 14.32 -14.95
C LEU A 5 2.29 15.13 -13.69
N ALA A 6 2.23 16.46 -13.77
CA ALA A 6 2.50 17.33 -12.63
C ALA A 6 1.43 17.18 -11.54
N ASP A 7 0.15 17.14 -11.94
CA ASP A 7 -0.95 16.91 -11.00
C ASP A 7 -0.87 15.53 -10.34
N PHE A 8 -0.45 14.50 -11.10
CA PHE A 8 -0.24 13.16 -10.55
C PHE A 8 0.86 13.14 -9.48
N LEU A 9 2.03 13.73 -9.77
CA LEU A 9 3.17 13.74 -8.85
C LEU A 9 2.92 14.63 -7.62
N ASP A 10 2.14 15.70 -7.75
CA ASP A 10 1.71 16.53 -6.61
C ASP A 10 0.86 15.73 -5.63
N VAL A 11 -0.02 14.88 -6.16
CA VAL A 11 -1.01 14.14 -5.38
C VAL A 11 -0.47 12.82 -4.82
N HIS A 12 0.41 12.13 -5.56
CA HIS A 12 0.90 10.79 -5.24
C HIS A 12 2.35 10.76 -4.72
N GLY A 13 2.99 11.91 -4.60
CA GLY A 13 4.40 12.02 -4.28
C GLY A 13 5.27 12.13 -5.53
N GLY A 14 6.40 12.82 -5.38
CA GLY A 14 7.26 13.20 -6.49
C GLY A 14 7.95 12.02 -7.19
N SER A 15 8.83 12.35 -8.13
CA SER A 15 9.56 11.38 -8.96
C SER A 15 10.50 10.44 -8.19
N GLU A 16 10.71 10.67 -6.89
CA GLU A 16 11.43 9.74 -6.02
C GLU A 16 10.62 8.45 -5.73
N THR A 17 9.30 8.53 -5.86
CA THR A 17 8.37 7.41 -5.59
C THR A 17 7.87 6.75 -6.87
N TRP A 18 7.84 7.49 -7.99
CA TRP A 18 7.20 7.08 -9.23
C TRP A 18 8.08 7.31 -10.46
N SER A 19 8.25 6.28 -11.29
CA SER A 19 8.88 6.43 -12.60
C SER A 19 7.88 6.96 -13.64
N SER A 20 8.37 7.57 -14.72
CA SER A 20 7.50 8.04 -15.82
C SER A 20 6.63 6.90 -16.40
N THR A 21 7.19 5.69 -16.49
CA THR A 21 6.49 4.50 -16.97
C THR A 21 5.35 4.08 -16.03
N ASP A 22 5.55 4.19 -14.71
CA ASP A 22 4.50 3.89 -13.72
C ASP A 22 3.34 4.87 -13.86
N VAL A 23 3.64 6.16 -14.08
CA VAL A 23 2.62 7.19 -14.27
C VAL A 23 1.84 6.99 -15.58
N GLU A 24 2.53 6.75 -16.69
CA GLU A 24 1.88 6.48 -17.98
C GLU A 24 0.96 5.25 -17.90
N SER A 25 1.42 4.18 -17.28
CA SER A 25 0.63 2.97 -17.08
C SER A 25 -0.61 3.23 -16.21
N TYR A 26 -0.44 4.02 -15.15
CA TYR A 26 -1.55 4.40 -14.26
C TYR A 26 -2.62 5.22 -14.99
N LEU A 27 -2.20 6.22 -15.78
CA LEU A 27 -3.12 7.06 -16.54
C LEU A 27 -3.93 6.27 -17.57
N VAL A 28 -3.27 5.35 -18.30
CA VAL A 28 -3.96 4.46 -19.26
C VAL A 28 -4.96 3.54 -18.56
N LEU A 29 -4.59 2.95 -17.42
CA LEU A 29 -5.51 2.11 -16.66
C LEU A 29 -6.73 2.88 -16.17
N CYS A 30 -6.54 4.10 -15.66
CA CYS A 30 -7.64 4.96 -15.19
C CYS A 30 -8.63 5.37 -16.29
N GLU A 31 -8.19 5.46 -17.55
CA GLU A 31 -9.08 5.75 -18.68
C GLU A 31 -9.97 4.56 -19.05
N ILE A 32 -9.46 3.33 -18.92
CA ILE A 32 -10.17 2.10 -19.30
C ILE A 32 -11.05 1.59 -18.15
N TYR A 33 -10.55 1.69 -16.93
CA TYR A 33 -11.21 1.25 -15.73
C TYR A 33 -10.94 2.30 -14.64
N PRO A 34 -11.95 3.12 -14.27
CA PRO A 34 -11.74 4.17 -13.27
C PRO A 34 -11.43 3.57 -11.88
N PRO A 35 -10.50 4.15 -11.11
CA PRO A 35 -10.18 3.64 -9.79
C PRO A 35 -11.36 3.84 -8.84
N LEU A 36 -11.60 2.85 -7.96
CA LEU A 36 -12.67 2.93 -6.97
C LEU A 36 -12.36 3.98 -5.89
N TYR A 37 -11.08 4.14 -5.55
CA TYR A 37 -10.61 5.10 -4.56
C TYR A 37 -9.63 6.08 -5.18
N GLY A 38 -9.82 7.35 -4.85
CA GLY A 38 -8.91 8.42 -5.20
C GLY A 38 -7.65 8.44 -4.33
N PRO A 39 -6.70 9.32 -4.63
CA PRO A 39 -5.38 9.30 -4.00
C PRO A 39 -5.40 9.57 -2.49
N VAL A 40 -6.25 10.50 -2.05
CA VAL A 40 -6.45 10.82 -0.63
C VAL A 40 -7.02 9.62 0.13
N GLU A 41 -7.97 8.90 -0.48
CA GLU A 41 -8.55 7.69 0.10
C GLU A 41 -7.52 6.57 0.17
N MET A 42 -6.68 6.44 -0.86
CA MET A 42 -5.58 5.47 -0.87
C MET A 42 -4.52 5.75 0.19
N GLU A 43 -4.16 7.02 0.44
CA GLU A 43 -3.27 7.38 1.55
C GLU A 43 -3.94 7.09 2.90
N ALA A 44 -5.24 7.34 3.05
CA ALA A 44 -5.98 6.99 4.26
C ALA A 44 -6.04 5.47 4.49
N ILE A 45 -6.17 4.66 3.43
CA ILE A 45 -6.09 3.20 3.50
C ILE A 45 -4.67 2.76 3.91
N ALA A 46 -3.63 3.38 3.35
CA ALA A 46 -2.24 3.08 3.68
C ALA A 46 -1.94 3.38 5.15
N ALA A 47 -2.16 4.63 5.59
CA ALA A 47 -1.80 5.08 6.93
C ALA A 47 -2.77 4.58 8.00
N GLY A 48 -4.07 4.60 7.72
CA GLY A 48 -5.13 4.27 8.68
C GLY A 48 -5.43 2.77 8.77
N GLY A 49 -5.34 2.06 7.65
CA GLY A 49 -5.59 0.61 7.62
C GLY A 49 -4.32 -0.18 7.87
N HIS A 50 -3.36 -0.05 6.95
CA HIS A 50 -2.27 -1.00 6.82
C HIS A 50 -1.05 -0.70 7.69
N ASP A 51 -0.63 0.56 7.82
CA ASP A 51 0.48 0.92 8.73
C ASP A 51 0.12 0.65 10.19
N GLN A 52 -1.11 0.95 10.59
CA GLN A 52 -1.60 0.65 11.95
C GLN A 52 -1.68 -0.85 12.22
N ALA A 53 -2.20 -1.62 11.25
CA ALA A 53 -2.20 -3.08 11.34
C ALA A 53 -0.77 -3.62 11.47
N ALA A 54 0.15 -3.18 10.62
CA ALA A 54 1.55 -3.61 10.66
C ALA A 54 2.21 -3.34 12.02
N ALA A 55 1.95 -2.18 12.64
CA ALA A 55 2.47 -1.84 13.95
C ALA A 55 1.87 -2.73 15.06
N ALA A 56 0.55 -2.96 15.01
CA ALA A 56 -0.13 -3.81 15.98
C ALA A 56 0.34 -5.27 15.88
N GLU A 57 0.44 -5.81 14.65
CA GLU A 57 0.89 -7.18 14.38
C GLU A 57 2.34 -7.39 14.81
N ALA A 58 3.23 -6.42 14.55
CA ALA A 58 4.60 -6.46 15.03
C ALA A 58 4.67 -6.45 16.56
N SER A 59 3.86 -5.63 17.23
CA SER A 59 3.80 -5.61 18.69
C SER A 59 3.33 -6.94 19.29
N VAL A 60 2.36 -7.61 18.66
CA VAL A 60 1.92 -8.95 19.09
C VAL A 60 3.02 -9.98 18.85
N ALA A 61 3.72 -9.92 17.72
CA ALA A 61 4.84 -10.79 17.43
C ALA A 61 5.97 -10.65 18.47
N ASP A 62 6.34 -9.42 18.81
CA ASP A 62 7.36 -9.13 19.82
C ASP A 62 6.98 -9.69 21.19
N HIS A 63 5.71 -9.54 21.60
CA HIS A 63 5.21 -10.09 22.85
C HIS A 63 5.29 -11.63 22.87
N LEU A 64 4.80 -12.29 21.82
CA LEU A 64 4.84 -13.76 21.70
C LEU A 64 6.28 -14.29 21.66
N ALA A 65 7.19 -13.57 21.01
CA ALA A 65 8.60 -13.94 20.99
C ALA A 65 9.21 -13.85 22.39
N GLY A 66 8.88 -12.80 23.15
CA GLY A 66 9.30 -12.64 24.56
C GLY A 66 8.82 -13.76 25.47
N ASP A 67 7.63 -14.30 25.20
CA ASP A 67 7.03 -15.42 25.95
C ASP A 67 7.51 -16.81 25.46
N GLY A 68 8.39 -16.85 24.45
CA GLY A 68 8.95 -18.10 23.90
C GLY A 68 8.07 -18.80 22.86
N HIS A 69 7.01 -18.16 22.37
CA HIS A 69 6.11 -18.68 21.34
C HIS A 69 6.58 -18.35 19.92
N ALA A 70 7.78 -18.81 19.55
CA ALA A 70 8.47 -18.43 18.32
C ALA A 70 7.66 -18.66 17.03
N ASP A 71 6.94 -19.79 16.91
CA ASP A 71 6.14 -20.09 15.72
C ASP A 71 4.95 -19.12 15.57
N ALA A 72 4.28 -18.82 16.68
CA ALA A 72 3.17 -17.87 16.71
C ALA A 72 3.66 -16.45 16.41
N ALA A 73 4.78 -16.04 17.01
CA ALA A 73 5.43 -14.77 16.70
C ALA A 73 5.78 -14.66 15.19
N GLY A 74 6.28 -15.74 14.59
CA GLY A 74 6.58 -15.79 13.16
C GLY A 74 5.37 -15.59 12.25
N ILE A 75 4.18 -16.06 12.66
CA ILE A 75 2.93 -15.81 11.92
C ILE A 75 2.59 -14.32 11.95
N TRP A 76 2.63 -13.70 13.13
CA TRP A 76 2.33 -12.28 13.30
C TRP A 76 3.34 -11.37 12.60
N TYR A 77 4.63 -11.70 12.59
CA TYR A 77 5.61 -10.95 11.81
C TYR A 77 5.33 -11.02 10.31
N ARG A 78 4.88 -12.16 9.78
CA ARG A 78 4.49 -12.25 8.36
C ARG A 78 3.27 -11.40 8.06
N GLY A 79 2.28 -11.37 8.95
CA GLY A 79 1.15 -10.44 8.86
C GLY A 79 1.64 -8.99 8.80
N ALA A 80 2.50 -8.60 9.73
CA ALA A 80 3.07 -7.24 9.76
C ALA A 80 3.82 -6.86 8.48
N GLN A 81 4.52 -7.81 7.83
CA GLN A 81 5.17 -7.56 6.54
C GLN A 81 4.14 -7.41 5.41
N ALA A 82 3.14 -8.30 5.34
CA ALA A 82 2.08 -8.19 4.35
C ALA A 82 1.34 -6.85 4.45
N SER A 83 0.99 -6.42 5.67
CA SER A 83 0.39 -5.11 5.92
C SER A 83 1.29 -3.96 5.41
N ARG A 84 2.61 -4.01 5.62
CA ARG A 84 3.53 -3.00 5.06
C ARG A 84 3.55 -3.00 3.52
N GLU A 85 3.50 -4.16 2.90
CA GLU A 85 3.43 -4.29 1.44
C GLU A 85 2.14 -3.67 0.90
N TYR A 86 1.00 -3.92 1.56
CA TYR A 86 -0.28 -3.30 1.24
C TYR A 86 -0.28 -1.78 1.43
N ALA A 87 0.33 -1.26 2.50
CA ALA A 87 0.50 0.17 2.70
C ALA A 87 1.34 0.80 1.58
N ALA A 88 2.44 0.16 1.19
CA ALA A 88 3.30 0.62 0.10
C ALA A 88 2.58 0.57 -1.26
N ALA A 89 1.79 -0.48 -1.51
CA ALA A 89 0.98 -0.61 -2.71
C ALA A 89 -0.14 0.44 -2.75
N ALA A 90 -0.79 0.73 -1.63
CA ALA A 90 -1.82 1.77 -1.51
C ALA A 90 -1.27 3.17 -1.83
N ARG A 91 -0.08 3.51 -1.34
CA ARG A 91 0.62 4.76 -1.72
C ARG A 91 0.93 4.84 -3.20
N LYS A 92 1.09 3.68 -3.84
CA LYS A 92 1.20 3.53 -5.30
C LYS A 92 -0.15 3.49 -6.01
N GLY A 93 -1.22 3.95 -5.38
CA GLY A 93 -2.54 4.07 -5.97
C GLY A 93 -3.33 2.77 -6.08
N TRP A 94 -4.61 2.92 -6.43
CA TRP A 94 -5.60 1.84 -6.42
C TRP A 94 -5.19 0.60 -7.23
N TRP A 95 -4.68 0.76 -8.44
CA TRP A 95 -4.32 -0.39 -9.28
C TRP A 95 -3.19 -1.24 -8.70
N ARG A 96 -2.19 -0.59 -8.09
CA ARG A 96 -1.10 -1.34 -7.46
C ARG A 96 -1.58 -2.07 -6.22
N TYR A 97 -2.48 -1.45 -5.48
CA TYR A 97 -3.14 -2.04 -4.32
C TYR A 97 -4.03 -3.23 -4.69
N GLU A 98 -4.88 -3.08 -5.70
CA GLU A 98 -5.78 -4.13 -6.20
C GLU A 98 -5.00 -5.33 -6.75
N ALA A 99 -3.92 -5.09 -7.53
CA ALA A 99 -3.06 -6.16 -8.03
C ALA A 99 -2.48 -7.02 -6.91
N LEU A 100 -2.00 -6.40 -5.83
CA LEU A 100 -1.50 -7.14 -4.66
C LEU A 100 -2.62 -7.92 -3.95
N HIS A 101 -3.85 -7.41 -3.97
CA HIS A 101 -5.02 -8.07 -3.38
C HIS A 101 -5.48 -9.31 -4.18
N HIS A 102 -5.19 -9.38 -5.48
CA HIS A 102 -5.54 -10.53 -6.32
C HIS A 102 -4.48 -11.63 -6.37
N ASP A 103 -3.23 -11.31 -6.00
CA ASP A 103 -2.10 -12.24 -6.00
C ASP A 103 -1.89 -12.97 -4.66
N SER A 104 -2.69 -12.66 -3.62
CA SER A 104 -2.62 -13.27 -2.27
C SER A 104 -3.77 -14.20 -1.96
#